data_AF-S8E731-F1
#
_entry.id   AF-S8E731-F1
#
_cell.length_a   1.000
_cell.length_b   1.000
_cell.length_c   1.000
_cell.angle_alpha   90.00
_cell.angle_beta   90.00
_cell.angle_gamma   90.00
#
_symmetry.space_group_name_H-M   'P 1'
#
loop_
_entity.id
_entity.type
_entity.pdbx_description
1 polymer ?
#
loop_
_entity_poly.entity_id
_entity_poly.type
_entity_poly.pdbx_seq_one_letter_code
_entity_poly.pdbx_strand_id
1 'polypeptide(L)'
;IFTYDVACIYRVNLRKHFEGRYPHLVPLLDRMQLLLPKLHALTHKEICQIVLALCYAWGAGLSHGESVKHPWAEHNQVGLSTRKMSSGHRHDALNMIHNYWNWCKM
;
A
#
# COMPACT_ATOMS: atom_id res chain seq x y z
N ILE A 1 -8.22 3.92 -7.55
CA ILE A 1 -7.16 4.65 -6.81
C ILE A 1 -6.11 3.65 -6.36
N PHE A 2 -4.82 3.97 -6.48
CA PHE A 2 -3.70 3.18 -5.97
C PHE A 2 -2.83 4.08 -5.08
N THR A 3 -2.75 3.78 -3.79
CA THR A 3 -1.96 4.55 -2.82
C THR A 3 -0.71 3.79 -2.42
N TYR A 4 0.45 4.44 -2.48
CA TYR A 4 1.71 3.84 -2.05
C TYR A 4 2.71 4.90 -1.59
N ASP A 5 3.54 4.58 -0.61
CA ASP A 5 4.43 5.57 0.03
C ASP A 5 5.42 6.17 -0.93
N VAL A 6 5.90 5.37 -1.87
CA VAL A 6 6.85 5.82 -2.87
C VAL A 6 6.20 5.95 -4.24
N ALA A 7 4.89 6.21 -4.29
CA ALA A 7 4.15 6.41 -5.54
C ALA A 7 4.79 7.48 -6.43
N CYS A 8 5.35 8.55 -5.83
CA CYS A 8 6.04 9.60 -6.57
C CYS A 8 7.32 9.10 -7.28
N ILE A 9 8.01 8.12 -6.69
CA ILE A 9 9.23 7.52 -7.26
C ILE A 9 8.83 6.56 -8.39
N TYR A 10 7.85 5.70 -8.14
CA TYR A 10 7.39 4.73 -9.13
C TYR A 10 6.83 5.41 -10.39
N ARG A 11 6.05 6.48 -10.21
CA ARG A 11 5.40 7.21 -11.30
C ARG A 11 6.37 7.64 -12.41
N VAL A 12 7.64 7.92 -12.07
CA VAL A 12 8.66 8.39 -13.04
C VAL A 12 8.88 7.37 -14.16
N ASN A 13 8.99 6.08 -13.82
CA ASN A 13 9.34 5.03 -14.80
C ASN A 13 8.23 3.99 -14.98
N LEU A 14 7.11 4.09 -14.26
CA LEU A 14 6.05 3.08 -14.29
C LEU A 14 5.58 2.75 -15.71
N ARG A 15 5.25 3.78 -16.50
CA ARG A 15 4.80 3.60 -17.89
C ARG A 15 5.85 2.91 -18.75
N LYS A 16 7.09 3.41 -18.71
CA LYS A 16 8.22 2.83 -19.45
C LYS A 16 8.42 1.34 -19.13
N HIS A 17 8.31 0.96 -17.85
CA HIS A 17 8.42 -0.44 -17.45
C HIS A 17 7.26 -1.30 -17.96
N PHE A 18 6.04 -0.78 -17.94
CA PHE A 18 4.86 -1.49 -18.45
C PHE A 18 4.92 -1.64 -19.97
N GLU A 19 5.30 -0.60 -20.71
CA GLU A 19 5.46 -0.66 -22.16
C GLU A 19 6.50 -1.73 -22.57
N GLY A 20 7.62 -1.82 -21.84
CA GLY A 20 8.68 -2.77 -22.15
C GLY A 20 8.40 -4.22 -21.74
N ARG A 21 7.64 -4.46 -20.66
CA ARG A 21 7.48 -5.81 -20.08
C ARG A 21 6.04 -6.33 -20.10
N TYR A 22 5.07 -5.44 -20.03
CA TYR A 22 3.63 -5.75 -19.92
C TYR A 22 2.78 -4.83 -20.82
N PRO A 23 3.02 -4.77 -22.13
CA PRO A 23 2.37 -3.80 -23.02
C PRO A 23 0.85 -3.90 -23.02
N HIS A 24 0.30 -5.12 -22.85
CA HIS A 24 -1.13 -5.37 -22.74
C HIS A 24 -1.78 -4.76 -21.49
N LEU A 25 -1.00 -4.41 -20.46
CA LEU A 25 -1.48 -3.78 -19.22
C LEU A 25 -1.33 -2.25 -19.23
N VAL A 26 -0.68 -1.66 -20.24
CA VAL A 26 -0.51 -0.20 -20.33
C VAL A 26 -1.85 0.57 -20.27
N PRO A 27 -2.95 0.11 -20.91
CA PRO A 27 -4.24 0.80 -20.80
C PRO A 27 -4.81 0.86 -19.38
N LEU A 28 -4.36 0.00 -18.46
CA LEU A 28 -4.76 0.06 -17.05
C LEU A 28 -4.13 1.26 -16.34
N LEU A 29 -2.93 1.67 -16.73
CA LEU A 29 -2.25 2.82 -16.14
C LEU A 29 -3.04 4.11 -16.37
N ASP A 30 -3.70 4.24 -17.52
CA ASP A 30 -4.53 5.41 -17.85
C ASP A 30 -5.77 5.51 -16.96
N ARG A 31 -6.23 4.39 -16.40
CA ARG A 31 -7.38 4.32 -15.49
C ARG A 31 -6.97 4.39 -14.02
N MET A 32 -5.67 4.42 -13.73
CA MET A 32 -5.14 4.33 -12.38
C MET A 32 -4.63 5.68 -11.88
N GLN A 33 -5.16 6.12 -10.74
CA GLN A 33 -4.63 7.28 -10.01
C GLN A 33 -3.62 6.80 -8.97
N LEU A 34 -2.33 7.06 -9.20
CA LEU A 34 -1.29 6.86 -8.18
C LEU A 34 -1.25 8.06 -7.24
N LEU A 35 -1.36 7.81 -5.94
CA LEU A 35 -1.45 8.84 -4.91
C LEU A 35 -0.59 8.49 -3.70
N LEU A 36 -0.28 9.50 -2.89
CA LEU A 36 0.42 9.33 -1.62
C LEU A 36 -0.59 9.18 -0.48
N PRO A 37 -0.42 8.19 0.41
CA PRO A 37 -1.12 8.14 1.69
C PRO A 37 -0.92 9.42 2.51
N LYS A 38 -1.95 9.82 3.28
CA LYS A 38 -2.00 11.16 3.91
C LYS A 38 -0.87 11.41 4.90
N LEU A 39 -0.48 10.41 5.68
CA LEU A 39 0.59 10.55 6.67
C LEU A 39 1.96 10.61 5.98
N HIS A 40 2.20 9.70 5.03
CA HIS A 40 3.48 9.63 4.35
C HIS A 40 3.72 10.82 3.41
N ALA A 41 2.68 11.42 2.84
CA ALA A 41 2.78 12.58 1.94
C ALA A 41 3.69 13.68 2.50
N LEU A 42 3.60 13.98 3.80
CA LEU A 42 4.38 15.02 4.48
C LEU A 42 5.91 14.84 4.38
N THR A 43 6.38 13.62 4.13
CA THR A 43 7.82 13.31 3.97
C THR A 43 8.32 13.52 2.53
N HIS A 44 7.44 13.89 1.60
CA HIS A 44 7.80 14.16 0.20
C HIS A 44 7.94 15.65 -0.08
N LYS A 45 8.53 15.98 -1.24
CA LYS A 45 8.58 17.35 -1.77
C LYS A 45 7.18 17.97 -1.82
N GLU A 46 7.08 19.28 -1.57
CA GLU A 46 5.81 20.02 -1.55
C GLU A 46 4.93 19.76 -2.78
N ILE A 47 5.54 19.75 -3.98
CA ILE A 47 4.81 19.47 -5.22
C ILE A 47 4.15 18.08 -5.22
N CYS A 48 4.77 17.07 -4.59
CA CYS A 48 4.19 15.73 -4.46
C CYS A 48 3.01 15.73 -3.49
N GLN A 49 3.10 16.51 -2.40
CA GLN A 49 2.03 16.65 -1.42
C GLN A 49 0.76 17.23 -2.04
N ILE A 50 0.90 18.10 -3.04
CA ILE A 50 -0.21 18.74 -3.75
C ILE A 50 -0.73 17.85 -4.88
N VAL A 51 0.16 17.41 -5.78
CA VAL A 51 -0.22 16.69 -7.02
C VAL A 51 -0.69 15.27 -6.76
N LEU A 52 -0.17 14.63 -5.71
CA LEU A 52 -0.50 13.23 -5.35
C LEU A 52 -1.34 13.17 -4.07
N ALA A 53 -1.95 14.27 -3.65
CA ALA A 53 -2.76 14.32 -2.43
C ALA A 53 -4.00 13.43 -2.57
N LEU A 54 -4.15 12.48 -1.64
CA LEU A 54 -5.29 11.57 -1.64
C LEU A 54 -6.63 12.30 -1.47
N CYS A 55 -6.67 13.39 -0.69
CA CYS A 55 -7.89 14.15 -0.42
C CYS A 55 -8.47 14.86 -1.65
N TYR A 56 -7.68 15.09 -2.70
CA TYR A 56 -8.15 15.72 -3.93
C TYR A 56 -8.59 14.69 -4.98
N ALA A 57 -8.44 13.39 -4.72
CA ALA A 57 -8.79 12.36 -5.68
C ALA A 57 -10.26 11.96 -5.58
N TRP A 58 -10.91 11.95 -6.75
CA TRP A 58 -12.28 11.47 -6.87
C TRP A 58 -12.40 9.99 -6.48
N GLY A 59 -13.36 9.68 -5.60
CA GLY A 59 -13.56 8.33 -5.08
C GLY A 59 -12.69 7.96 -3.87
N ALA A 60 -11.83 8.86 -3.37
CA ALA A 60 -11.02 8.61 -2.17
C ALA A 60 -11.84 8.71 -0.86
N GLY A 61 -12.94 9.46 -0.87
CA GLY A 61 -13.74 9.74 0.33
C GLY A 61 -12.91 10.36 1.45
N LEU A 62 -13.18 9.98 2.69
CA LEU A 62 -12.39 10.38 3.87
C LEU A 62 -11.25 9.38 4.19
N SER A 63 -10.83 8.59 3.21
CA SER A 63 -9.73 7.64 3.40
C SER A 63 -8.40 8.37 3.58
N HIS A 64 -7.57 7.86 4.49
CA HIS A 64 -6.19 8.31 4.67
C HIS A 64 -5.17 7.42 3.94
N GLY A 65 -5.60 6.28 3.36
CA GLY A 65 -4.72 5.40 2.57
C GLY A 65 -3.66 4.62 3.37
N GLU A 66 -3.73 4.64 4.70
CA GLU A 66 -2.73 3.99 5.59
C GLU A 66 -3.25 2.73 6.28
N SER A 67 -4.54 2.39 6.15
CA SER A 67 -5.18 1.32 6.94
C SER A 67 -4.50 -0.03 6.76
N VAL A 68 -3.87 -0.27 5.60
CA VAL A 68 -3.09 -1.48 5.32
C VAL A 68 -1.81 -1.58 6.18
N LYS A 69 -1.26 -0.45 6.64
CA LYS A 69 0.00 -0.40 7.41
C LYS A 69 -0.17 -0.24 8.91
N HIS A 70 -1.37 0.14 9.37
CA HIS A 70 -1.69 0.17 10.80
C HIS A 70 -1.27 -1.11 11.55
N PRO A 71 -1.55 -2.33 11.04
CA PRO A 71 -1.19 -3.55 11.77
C PRO A 71 0.31 -3.88 11.71
N TRP A 72 1.14 -3.09 11.03
CA TRP A 72 2.58 -3.39 10.92
C TRP A 72 3.24 -3.45 12.30
N ALA A 73 2.96 -2.50 13.19
CA ALA A 73 3.50 -2.51 14.55
C ALA A 73 3.20 -3.84 15.28
N GLU A 74 2.04 -4.41 15.04
CA GLU A 74 1.55 -5.63 15.65
C GLU A 74 2.16 -6.86 14.96
N HIS A 75 2.20 -6.87 13.63
CA HIS A 75 2.88 -7.93 12.85
C HIS A 75 4.38 -8.04 13.18
N ASN A 76 5.04 -6.93 13.52
CA ASN A 76 6.45 -6.97 13.93
C ASN A 76 6.63 -7.81 15.22
N GLN A 77 5.70 -7.71 16.17
CA GLN A 77 5.74 -8.49 17.41
C GLN A 77 5.52 -9.99 17.15
N VAL A 78 4.65 -10.30 16.17
CA VAL A 78 4.32 -11.66 15.75
C VAL A 78 5.54 -12.39 15.16
N GLY A 79 6.45 -11.65 14.53
CA GLY A 79 7.69 -12.22 14.01
C GLY A 79 8.50 -12.95 15.07
N LEU A 80 8.56 -12.40 16.30
CA LEU A 80 9.27 -13.02 17.42
C LEU A 80 8.51 -14.19 18.03
N SER A 81 7.19 -14.05 18.24
CA SER A 81 6.36 -15.09 18.87
C SER A 81 6.24 -16.35 18.00
N THR A 82 6.27 -16.19 16.68
CA THR A 82 6.15 -17.32 15.73
C THR A 82 7.49 -17.92 15.29
N ARG A 83 8.62 -17.34 15.71
CA ARG A 83 9.96 -17.72 15.20
C ARG A 83 10.35 -19.18 15.45
N LYS A 84 9.90 -19.76 16.56
CA LYS A 84 10.21 -21.15 16.95
C LYS A 84 9.15 -22.16 16.52
N MET A 85 8.07 -21.73 15.87
CA MET A 85 7.02 -22.63 15.39
C MET A 85 7.51 -23.43 14.18
N SER A 86 7.00 -24.66 14.02
CA SER A 86 7.17 -25.41 12.77
C SER A 86 6.58 -24.63 11.58
N SER A 87 7.04 -24.90 10.36
CA SER A 87 6.58 -24.18 9.15
C SER A 87 5.06 -24.14 9.00
N GLY A 88 4.35 -25.26 9.20
CA GLY A 88 2.89 -25.31 9.14
C GLY A 88 2.22 -24.42 10.18
N HIS A 89 2.51 -24.66 11.47
CA HIS A 89 1.98 -23.84 12.56
C HIS A 89 2.30 -22.34 12.41
N ARG A 90 3.49 -21.99 11.92
CA ARG A 90 3.83 -20.58 11.67
C ARG A 90 2.93 -19.96 10.60
N HIS A 91 2.66 -20.69 9.53
CA HIS A 91 1.79 -20.22 8.47
C HIS A 91 0.35 -20.01 8.98
N ASP A 92 -0.19 -20.99 9.71
CA ASP A 92 -1.54 -20.91 10.27
C ASP A 92 -1.67 -19.76 11.28
N ALA A 93 -0.67 -19.58 12.16
CA ALA A 93 -0.64 -18.47 13.11
C ALA A 93 -0.62 -17.11 12.41
N LEU A 94 0.21 -16.93 11.37
CA LEU A 94 0.26 -15.69 10.60
C LEU A 94 -1.07 -15.43 9.88
N ASN A 95 -1.68 -16.45 9.27
CA ASN A 95 -2.98 -16.32 8.62
C ASN A 95 -4.09 -15.92 9.59
N MET A 96 -4.13 -16.53 10.78
CA MET A 96 -5.08 -16.16 11.83
C MET A 96 -4.95 -14.69 12.21
N ILE A 97 -3.72 -14.20 12.40
CA ILE A 97 -3.47 -12.81 12.79
C ILE A 97 -3.84 -11.84 11.67
N HIS A 98 -3.49 -12.14 10.42
CA HIS A 98 -3.92 -11.34 9.27
C HIS A 98 -5.46 -11.30 9.15
N ASN A 99 -6.14 -12.42 9.38
CA ASN A 99 -7.59 -12.51 9.37
C ASN A 99 -8.23 -11.70 10.49
N TYR A 100 -7.68 -11.74 11.71
CA TYR A 100 -8.09 -10.90 12.81
C TYR A 100 -8.00 -9.41 12.44
N TRP A 101 -6.88 -8.98 11.86
CA TRP A 101 -6.74 -7.59 11.40
C TRP A 101 -7.66 -7.24 10.23
N ASN A 102 -8.03 -8.20 9.38
CA ASN A 102 -9.04 -7.97 8.35
C ASN A 102 -10.43 -7.77 8.95
N TRP A 103 -10.77 -8.52 10.01
CA TRP A 103 -12.01 -8.32 10.76
C TRP A 103 -12.07 -6.95 11.43
N CYS A 104 -10.99 -6.49 12.07
CA CYS A 104 -10.93 -5.17 12.71
C CYS A 104 -11.01 -3.98 11.75
N LYS A 105 -10.93 -4.20 10.42
CA LYS A 105 -11.09 -3.15 9.40
C LYS A 105 -12.55 -2.96 8.95
N MET A 106 -13.42 -3.93 9.24
CA MET A 106 -14.87 -3.85 8.94
C MET A 106 -15.57 -2.99 9.99
#